data_AF-A0A522N0Y4-F1
#
_entry.id   AF-A0A522N0Y4-F1
#
_cell.length_a   1.000
_cell.length_b   1.000
_cell.length_c   1.000
_cell.angle_alpha   90.00
_cell.angle_beta   90.00
_cell.angle_gamma   90.00
#
_symmetry.space_group_name_H-M   'P 1'
#
loop_
_entity.id
_entity.type
_entity.pdbx_description
1 polymer ?
#
loop_
_entity_poly.entity_id
_entity_poly.type
_entity_poly.pdbx_seq_one_letter_code
_entity_poly.pdbx_strand_id
1 'polypeptide(L)'
;MGPSGDRVRSSYLGPWRIDVTRQAGVARLVPQARLVRLIAAALEAAGAPRPASLGLILSDDRELARLNRQAMGHRGPTDVLSFPLLPPSAFPPHAGQEPTTDDQAESDADADPRPA
;
A
#
# COMPACT_ATOMS: atom_id res chain seq x y z
N MET A 1 31.20 -1.54 -7.52
CA MET A 1 30.67 -1.41 -6.15
C MET A 1 29.15 -1.45 -6.27
N GLY A 2 28.53 -2.64 -6.13
CA GLY A 2 27.11 -2.86 -6.47
C GLY A 2 26.14 -2.22 -5.47
N PRO A 3 24.93 -1.83 -5.88
CA PRO A 3 23.96 -1.22 -5.00
C PRO A 3 23.54 -2.27 -3.97
N SER A 4 23.89 -2.05 -2.70
CA SER A 4 23.26 -2.78 -1.59
C SER A 4 21.84 -2.20 -1.41
N GLY A 5 21.03 -2.36 -2.45
CA GLY A 5 19.69 -1.83 -2.63
C GLY A 5 18.71 -2.63 -1.79
N ASP A 6 17.91 -1.94 -1.01
CA ASP A 6 16.69 -2.42 -0.38
C ASP A 6 16.82 -3.68 0.49
N ARG A 7 16.77 -3.47 1.81
CA ARG A 7 16.78 -4.57 2.77
C ARG A 7 15.36 -4.90 3.18
N VAL A 8 14.85 -6.02 2.68
CA VAL A 8 13.60 -6.63 3.14
C VAL A 8 13.87 -7.49 4.37
N ARG A 9 12.98 -7.42 5.36
CA ARG A 9 12.99 -8.32 6.51
C ARG A 9 11.56 -8.69 6.91
N SER A 10 11.25 -9.97 6.75
CA SER A 10 10.01 -10.58 7.23
C SER A 10 10.10 -10.86 8.72
N SER A 11 9.02 -10.59 9.44
CA SER A 11 8.85 -10.88 10.86
C SER A 11 7.47 -11.47 11.10
N TYR A 12 7.43 -12.56 11.85
CA TYR A 12 6.19 -13.23 12.24
C TYR A 12 5.93 -12.94 13.72
N LEU A 13 4.77 -12.37 14.02
CA LEU A 13 4.36 -12.04 15.39
C LEU A 13 2.91 -12.46 15.60
N GLY A 14 2.70 -13.62 16.23
CA GLY A 14 1.36 -14.19 16.40
C GLY A 14 0.70 -14.45 15.04
N PRO A 15 -0.51 -13.92 14.77
CA PRO A 15 -1.22 -14.12 13.50
C PRO A 15 -0.75 -13.21 12.36
N TRP A 16 0.31 -12.42 12.57
CA TRP A 16 0.74 -11.37 11.66
C TRP A 16 2.04 -11.72 10.95
N ARG A 17 2.05 -11.63 9.60
CA ARG A 17 3.28 -11.57 8.80
C ARG A 17 3.56 -10.12 8.43
N ILE A 18 4.66 -9.57 8.92
CA ILE A 18 5.03 -8.17 8.70
C ILE A 18 6.35 -8.10 7.94
N ASP A 19 6.31 -7.53 6.74
CA ASP A 19 7.45 -7.37 5.86
C ASP A 19 7.90 -5.91 5.88
N VAL A 20 9.09 -5.62 6.42
CA VAL A 20 9.63 -4.27 6.45
C VAL A 20 10.78 -4.16 5.45
N THR A 21 10.62 -3.28 4.47
CA THR A 21 11.62 -2.93 3.47
C THR A 21 12.12 -1.52 3.74
N ARG A 22 13.43 -1.33 3.80
CA ARG A 22 14.03 0.01 3.82
C ARG A 22 14.82 0.21 2.55
N GLN A 23 14.48 1.25 1.79
CA GLN A 23 15.19 1.58 0.57
C GLN A 23 16.61 2.06 0.84
N ALA A 24 17.51 1.85 -0.13
CA ALA A 24 18.85 2.40 -0.04
C ALA A 24 18.81 3.93 0.03
N GLY A 25 19.67 4.52 0.86
CA GLY A 25 19.70 5.97 1.09
C GLY A 25 18.73 6.47 2.17
N VAL A 26 17.76 5.66 2.61
CA VAL A 26 16.83 6.04 3.68
C VAL A 26 17.44 5.80 5.06
N ALA A 27 17.42 6.85 5.89
CA ALA A 27 17.95 6.82 7.25
C ALA A 27 17.19 5.82 8.14
N ARG A 28 17.92 5.12 9.01
CA ARG A 28 17.32 4.23 10.00
C ARG A 28 17.02 5.00 11.29
N LEU A 29 15.85 5.66 11.32
CA LEU A 29 15.42 6.47 12.48
C LEU A 29 14.84 5.62 13.61
N VAL A 30 14.08 4.57 13.27
CA VAL A 30 13.40 3.71 14.24
C VAL A 30 13.90 2.26 14.11
N PRO A 31 14.18 1.55 15.23
CA PRO A 31 14.50 0.13 15.17
C PRO A 31 13.35 -0.68 14.57
N GLN A 32 13.68 -1.59 13.64
CA GLN A 32 12.65 -2.41 12.97
C GLN A 32 11.78 -3.21 13.94
N ALA A 33 12.34 -3.76 15.02
CA ALA A 33 11.56 -4.49 16.02
C ALA A 33 10.47 -3.60 16.66
N ARG A 34 10.72 -2.29 16.79
CA ARG A 34 9.72 -1.33 17.27
C ARG A 34 8.64 -1.08 16.23
N LEU A 35 8.99 -1.00 14.94
CA LEU A 35 8.02 -0.90 13.84
C LEU A 35 7.10 -2.14 13.78
N VAL A 36 7.67 -3.34 13.85
CA VAL A 36 6.89 -4.60 13.83
C VAL A 36 5.89 -4.65 14.99
N ARG A 37 6.31 -4.29 16.20
CA ARG A 37 5.40 -4.24 17.36
C ARG A 37 4.33 -3.17 17.23
N LEU A 38 4.67 -1.99 16.71
CA LEU A 38 3.72 -0.91 16.45
C LEU A 38 2.66 -1.33 15.43
N ILE A 39 3.09 -1.94 14.31
CA ILE A 39 2.20 -2.45 13.27
C ILE A 39 1.26 -3.51 13.84
N ALA A 40 1.78 -4.49 14.58
CA ALA A 40 0.93 -5.50 15.20
C ALA A 40 -0.09 -4.87 16.16
N ALA A 41 0.32 -3.93 17.02
CA ALA A 41 -0.60 -3.22 17.90
C ALA A 41 -1.67 -2.41 17.14
N ALA A 42 -1.30 -1.79 16.02
CA ALA A 42 -2.23 -1.07 15.16
C ALA A 42 -3.23 -2.01 14.45
N LEU A 43 -2.77 -3.15 13.94
CA LEU A 43 -3.64 -4.18 13.35
C LEU A 43 -4.64 -4.73 14.36
N GLU A 44 -4.18 -4.95 15.59
CA GLU A 44 -5.04 -5.37 16.70
C GLU A 44 -6.09 -4.30 17.05
N ALA A 45 -5.67 -3.05 17.20
CA ALA A 45 -6.57 -1.94 17.52
C ALA A 45 -7.58 -1.64 16.39
N ALA A 46 -7.19 -1.88 15.14
CA ALA A 46 -8.07 -1.75 13.97
C ALA A 46 -9.01 -2.94 13.78
N GLY A 47 -8.88 -4.01 14.58
CA GLY A 47 -9.69 -5.22 14.42
C GLY A 47 -9.42 -5.97 13.11
N ALA A 48 -8.18 -5.93 12.62
CA ALA A 48 -7.83 -6.55 11.34
C ALA A 48 -8.15 -8.05 11.34
N PRO A 49 -8.64 -8.60 10.21
CA PRO A 49 -8.93 -10.03 10.08
C PRO A 49 -7.66 -10.86 10.26
N ARG A 50 -7.80 -12.07 10.81
CA ARG A 50 -6.68 -12.96 11.13
C ARG A 50 -6.80 -14.28 10.36
N PRO A 51 -5.70 -14.84 9.82
CA PRO A 51 -4.35 -14.26 9.75
C PRO A 51 -4.26 -13.17 8.66
N ALA A 52 -3.32 -12.22 8.82
CA ALA A 52 -3.06 -11.19 7.81
C ALA A 52 -1.57 -10.90 7.61
N SER A 53 -1.27 -10.34 6.44
CA SER A 53 0.06 -9.85 6.08
C SER A 53 0.06 -8.36 5.77
N LEU A 54 1.09 -7.63 6.24
CA LEU A 54 1.29 -6.22 5.93
C LEU A 54 2.73 -5.96 5.48
N GLY A 55 2.89 -5.25 4.37
CA GLY A 55 4.18 -4.74 3.89
C GLY A 55 4.34 -3.26 4.22
N LEU A 56 5.48 -2.89 4.79
CA LEU A 56 5.89 -1.50 5.02
C LEU A 56 7.18 -1.21 4.24
N ILE A 57 7.13 -0.23 3.34
CA ILE A 57 8.30 0.24 2.60
C ILE A 57 8.65 1.64 3.11
N LEU A 58 9.86 1.79 3.64
CA LEU A 58 10.43 3.07 4.03
C LEU A 58 11.24 3.62 2.85
N SER A 59 10.83 4.80 2.38
CA SER A 59 11.30 5.43 1.15
C SER A 59 11.54 6.93 1.35
N ASP A 60 12.03 7.63 0.33
CA ASP A 60 12.31 9.08 0.37
C ASP A 60 11.23 9.90 -0.34
N ASP A 61 11.26 11.22 -0.15
CA ASP A 61 10.26 12.13 -0.72
C ASP A 61 10.22 12.10 -2.25
N ARG A 62 11.34 11.80 -2.92
CA ARG A 62 11.37 11.77 -4.38
C ARG A 62 10.59 10.58 -4.90
N GLU A 63 10.78 9.44 -4.27
CA GLU A 63 10.07 8.21 -4.60
C GLU A 63 8.60 8.30 -4.18
N LEU A 64 8.28 8.87 -3.01
CA LEU A 64 6.89 9.12 -2.61
C LEU A 64 6.19 10.08 -3.58
N ALA A 65 6.86 11.15 -4.03
CA ALA A 65 6.30 12.06 -5.03
C ALA A 65 6.09 11.40 -6.40
N ARG A 66 6.95 10.45 -6.77
CA ARG A 66 6.80 9.65 -8.00
C ARG A 66 5.59 8.72 -7.89
N LEU A 67 5.48 7.99 -6.78
CA LEU A 67 4.38 7.06 -6.52
C LEU A 67 3.04 7.78 -6.37
N ASN A 68 3.00 8.91 -5.67
CA ASN A 68 1.78 9.71 -5.51
C ASN A 68 1.22 10.16 -6.86
N ARG A 69 2.10 10.57 -7.78
CA ARG A 69 1.72 10.92 -9.14
C ARG A 69 1.20 9.72 -9.94
N GLN A 70 1.83 8.56 -9.80
CA GLN A 70 1.45 7.36 -10.55
C GLN A 70 0.15 6.75 -10.06
N ALA A 71 -0.06 6.71 -8.75
CA ALA A 71 -1.22 6.06 -8.14
C ALA A 71 -2.43 6.99 -8.01
N MET A 72 -2.20 8.26 -7.65
CA MET A 72 -3.26 9.22 -7.32
C MET A 72 -3.33 10.41 -8.29
N GLY A 73 -2.39 10.53 -9.25
CA GLY A 73 -2.31 11.71 -10.13
C GLY A 73 -1.86 12.99 -9.44
N HIS A 74 -1.59 12.96 -8.13
CA HIS A 74 -1.22 14.15 -7.35
C HIS A 74 0.27 14.49 -7.48
N ARG A 75 0.57 15.79 -7.42
CA ARG A 75 1.95 16.30 -7.49
C ARG A 75 2.50 16.53 -6.08
N GLY A 76 3.75 16.12 -5.88
CA GLY A 76 4.49 16.33 -4.64
C GLY A 76 4.51 15.10 -3.73
N PRO A 77 5.43 15.07 -2.76
CA PRO A 77 5.50 13.99 -1.76
C PRO A 77 4.28 14.03 -0.84
N THR A 78 4.01 12.90 -0.22
CA THR A 78 3.07 12.76 0.90
C THR A 78 3.79 12.03 2.03
N ASP A 79 3.23 11.99 3.22
CA ASP A 79 3.83 11.27 4.35
C ASP A 79 3.66 9.75 4.22
N VAL A 80 2.53 9.30 3.67
CA VAL A 80 2.17 7.88 3.56
C VAL A 80 1.36 7.62 2.28
N LEU A 81 1.65 6.49 1.63
CA LEU A 81 0.83 5.90 0.57
C LEU A 81 0.47 4.47 0.95
N SER A 82 -0.82 4.13 0.84
CA SER A 82 -1.35 2.80 1.15
C SER A 82 -1.86 2.14 -0.13
N PHE A 83 -1.43 0.91 -0.40
CA PHE A 83 -1.84 0.14 -1.57
C PHE A 83 -2.67 -1.07 -1.13
N PRO A 84 -3.99 -1.08 -1.39
CA PRO A 84 -4.84 -2.22 -1.04
C PRO A 84 -4.52 -3.42 -1.94
N LEU A 85 -4.50 -4.63 -1.36
CA LEU A 85 -4.31 -5.87 -2.11
C LEU A 85 -5.62 -6.45 -2.66
N LEU A 86 -6.75 -6.00 -2.12
CA LEU A 86 -8.09 -6.46 -2.48
C LEU A 86 -8.86 -5.29 -3.08
N PRO A 87 -9.91 -5.54 -3.87
CA PRO A 87 -10.80 -4.48 -4.33
C PRO A 87 -11.49 -3.80 -3.13
N PRO A 88 -11.94 -2.53 -3.28
CA PRO A 88 -12.61 -1.78 -2.22
C PRO A 88 -13.79 -2.53 -1.59
N SER A 89 -14.54 -3.29 -2.40
CA SER A 89 -15.70 -4.09 -1.97
C SER A 89 -15.36 -5.21 -0.97
N ALA A 90 -14.09 -5.61 -0.87
CA ALA A 90 -13.65 -6.63 0.06
C ALA A 90 -13.39 -6.09 1.49
N PHE A 91 -13.38 -4.76 1.66
CA PHE A 91 -13.15 -4.13 2.96
C PHE A 91 -14.46 -3.70 3.61
N PRO A 92 -14.60 -3.85 4.94
CA PRO A 92 -15.72 -3.29 5.66
C PRO A 92 -15.79 -1.75 5.47
N PRO A 93 -16.99 -1.16 5.46
CA PRO A 93 -17.14 0.29 5.40
C PRO A 93 -16.39 0.95 6.56
N HIS A 94 -15.59 1.96 6.26
CA HIS A 94 -14.83 2.71 7.27
C HIS A 94 -14.97 4.22 7.08
N ALA A 95 -14.80 4.97 8.17
CA ALA A 95 -14.82 6.43 8.12
C ALA A 95 -13.74 6.95 7.15
N GLY A 96 -14.09 7.90 6.27
CA GLY A 96 -13.20 8.46 5.25
C GLY A 96 -13.15 7.69 3.93
N GLN A 97 -13.95 6.63 3.75
CA GLN A 97 -14.16 6.06 2.42
C GLN A 97 -15.01 7.05 1.60
N GLU A 98 -14.42 7.65 0.56
CA GLU A 98 -15.23 8.34 -0.45
C GLU A 98 -16.13 7.29 -1.13
N PRO A 99 -17.41 7.60 -1.38
CA PRO A 99 -18.29 6.69 -2.09
C PRO A 99 -17.67 6.39 -3.46
N THR A 100 -17.23 5.15 -3.65
CA THR A 100 -16.80 4.65 -4.96
C THR A 100 -18.04 4.63 -5.85
N THR A 101 -18.22 5.66 -6.67
CA THR A 101 -19.04 5.58 -7.88
C THR A 101 -18.35 4.62 -8.84
N ASP A 102 -18.51 3.33 -8.60
CA ASP A 102 -18.38 2.29 -9.62
C ASP A 102 -19.54 2.51 -10.60
N ASP A 103 -19.34 3.33 -11.64
CA ASP A 103 -20.29 3.39 -12.76
C ASP A 103 -19.69 3.81 -14.12
N GLN A 104 -18.36 3.90 -14.29
CA GLN A 104 -17.77 4.17 -15.61
C GLN A 104 -16.53 3.32 -15.90
N ALA A 105 -16.75 2.04 -16.22
CA ALA A 105 -15.81 1.21 -16.97
C ALA A 105 -16.52 0.11 -17.79
N GLU A 106 -17.66 0.44 -18.41
CA GLU A 106 -18.19 -0.29 -19.57
C GLU A 106 -18.48 0.74 -20.68
N SER A 107 -17.41 1.33 -21.20
CA SER A 107 -17.41 2.01 -22.49
C SER A 107 -16.16 1.55 -23.21
N ASP A 108 -16.25 0.42 -23.90
CA ASP A 108 -15.59 0.13 -25.18
C ASP A 108 -15.81 -1.35 -25.54
N ALA A 109 -16.89 -1.64 -26.28
CA ALA A 109 -16.94 -2.63 -27.37
C ALA A 109 -18.39 -2.97 -27.76
N ASP A 110 -19.05 -2.08 -28.51
CA ASP A 110 -19.97 -2.55 -29.57
C ASP A 110 -20.05 -1.51 -30.69
N ALA A 111 -18.96 -1.44 -31.47
CA ALA A 111 -19.01 -0.89 -32.82
C ALA A 111 -19.09 -2.08 -33.78
N ASP A 112 -20.29 -2.65 -33.92
CA ASP A 112 -20.61 -3.59 -34.98
C ASP A 112 -20.92 -2.80 -36.27
N PRO A 113 -20.08 -2.87 -37.32
CA PRO A 113 -20.41 -2.28 -38.60
C PRO A 113 -21.39 -3.20 -39.34
N ARG A 114 -22.67 -2.82 -39.37
CA ARG A 114 -23.68 -3.48 -40.21
C ARG A 114 -23.18 -3.68 -41.65
N PRO A 115 -23.25 -4.90 -42.22
CA PRO A 115 -23.14 -5.09 -43.66
C PRO A 115 -24.51 -5.13 -44.35
N ALA A 116 -24.50 -4.69 -45.61
CA ALA A 116 -25.51 -4.73 -46.69
C ALA A 116 -26.55 -3.60 -46.75
#